data_AF-A0A7V3D2Z7-F1
#
_entry.id   AF-A0A7V3D2Z7-F1
#
_cell.length_a   1.000
_cell.length_b   1.000
_cell.length_c   1.000
_cell.angle_alpha   90.00
_cell.angle_beta   90.00
_cell.angle_gamma   90.00
#
_symmetry.space_group_name_H-M   'P 1'
#
loop_
_entity.id
_entity.type
_entity.pdbx_description
1 polymer ?
#
loop_
_entity_poly.entity_id
_entity_poly.type
_entity_poly.pdbx_seq_one_letter_code
_entity_poly.pdbx_strand_id
1 'polypeptide(L)'
;MPLCRVPDDQAGPAALGILLPPGSRTVLIVRPRSLQWDLLLVRGVSGLDFRELDAGEAVGVAEAFLRALEAWNAGGVGQVAAAASSQGGFLVWVDVDEFTLVLCGRLPGQPYRPLIFAVESEAREAAGRLIQVLHPPTGVVQEVYLNTRHFAR
;
A
#
# COMPACT_ATOMS: atom_id res chain seq x y z
N MET A 1 12.29 -13.56 1.09
CA MET A 1 12.16 -13.38 2.54
C MET A 1 10.70 -13.57 2.93
N PRO A 2 10.36 -14.34 3.97
CA PRO A 2 8.96 -14.66 4.22
C PRO A 2 8.26 -13.54 5.00
N LEU A 3 7.17 -13.03 4.44
CA LEU A 3 6.15 -12.31 5.19
C LEU A 3 5.46 -13.31 6.13
N CYS A 4 5.16 -12.90 7.36
CA CYS A 4 4.43 -13.74 8.31
C CYS A 4 2.96 -13.34 8.30
N ARG A 5 2.10 -14.19 7.75
CA ARG A 5 0.66 -13.92 7.76
C ARG A 5 0.09 -14.13 9.16
N VAL A 6 -0.59 -13.12 9.68
CA VAL A 6 -1.24 -13.15 10.99
C VAL A 6 -2.71 -12.71 10.91
N PRO A 7 -3.57 -13.15 11.84
CA PRO A 7 -4.90 -12.57 12.04
C PRO A 7 -4.84 -11.07 12.37
N ASP A 8 -5.88 -10.32 12.02
CA ASP A 8 -5.93 -8.87 12.21
C ASP A 8 -5.96 -8.42 13.68
N ASP A 9 -6.57 -9.25 14.53
CA ASP A 9 -6.63 -9.13 16.00
C ASP A 9 -5.34 -9.52 16.71
N GLN A 10 -4.42 -10.20 16.02
CA GLN A 10 -3.11 -10.60 16.53
C GLN A 10 -1.96 -9.80 15.92
N ALA A 11 -2.23 -8.99 14.89
CA ALA A 11 -1.24 -8.16 14.23
C ALA A 11 -0.63 -7.13 15.19
N GLY A 12 0.69 -7.08 15.25
CA GLY A 12 1.45 -6.14 16.07
C GLY A 12 1.40 -4.70 15.56
N PRO A 13 2.05 -3.76 16.28
CA PRO A 13 2.08 -2.33 15.91
C PRO A 13 2.90 -2.03 14.65
N ALA A 14 3.77 -2.95 14.22
CA ALA A 14 4.56 -2.85 12.99
C ALA A 14 3.93 -3.58 11.80
N ALA A 15 2.80 -4.26 11.97
CA ALA A 15 2.20 -5.07 10.92
C ALA A 15 1.74 -4.25 9.70
N LEU A 16 1.74 -4.91 8.55
CA LEU A 16 1.22 -4.39 7.29
C LEU A 16 -0.19 -4.95 7.06
N GLY A 17 -1.19 -4.08 7.02
CA GLY A 17 -2.56 -4.45 6.67
C GLY A 17 -2.80 -4.34 5.18
N ILE A 18 -3.42 -5.34 4.56
CA ILE A 18 -4.04 -5.24 3.23
C ILE A 18 -5.54 -5.23 3.46
N LEU A 19 -6.17 -4.09 3.21
CA LEU A 19 -7.53 -3.79 3.64
C LEU A 19 -8.44 -3.55 2.46
N LEU A 20 -9.66 -4.08 2.55
CA LEU A 20 -10.77 -3.77 1.67
C LEU A 20 -11.91 -3.18 2.52
N PRO A 21 -12.08 -1.85 2.52
CA PRO A 21 -13.23 -1.20 3.15
C PRO A 21 -14.57 -1.79 2.66
N PRO A 22 -15.60 -1.87 3.53
CA PRO A 22 -16.92 -2.36 3.14
C PRO A 22 -17.60 -1.42 2.13
N GLY A 23 -18.42 -1.96 1.24
CA GLY A 23 -19.21 -1.21 0.26
C GLY A 23 -19.54 -2.03 -0.99
N SER A 24 -20.34 -1.47 -1.90
CA SER A 24 -20.59 -2.09 -3.23
C SER A 24 -19.38 -1.95 -4.18
N ARG A 25 -18.52 -0.98 -3.89
CA ARG A 25 -17.21 -0.77 -4.49
C ARG A 25 -16.23 -0.41 -3.40
N THR A 26 -14.97 -0.78 -3.57
CA THR A 26 -13.92 -0.53 -2.59
C THR A 26 -12.62 -0.15 -3.27
N VAL A 27 -11.62 0.23 -2.49
CA VAL A 27 -10.25 0.44 -2.95
C VAL A 27 -9.33 -0.44 -2.12
N LEU A 28 -8.29 -0.99 -2.74
CA LEU A 28 -7.26 -1.70 -1.99
C LEU A 28 -6.41 -0.68 -1.24
N ILE A 29 -6.37 -0.81 0.08
CA ILE A 29 -5.57 0.01 0.98
C ILE A 29 -4.47 -0.86 1.60
N VAL A 30 -3.21 -0.48 1.42
CA VAL A 30 -2.09 -1.05 2.16
C VAL A 30 -1.74 -0.12 3.31
N ARG A 31 -1.83 -0.66 4.52
CA ARG A 31 -1.71 0.06 5.78
C ARG A 31 -0.48 -0.40 6.57
N PRO A 32 0.64 0.31 6.47
CA PRO A 32 1.70 0.23 7.47
C PRO A 32 1.17 0.73 8.82
N ARG A 33 1.08 -0.12 9.85
CA ARG A 33 0.62 0.33 11.19
C ARG A 33 1.63 1.25 11.88
N SER A 34 2.91 1.12 11.55
CA SER A 34 4.01 1.93 12.08
C SER A 34 4.08 3.34 11.48
N LEU A 35 3.31 3.63 10.42
CA LEU A 35 3.31 4.92 9.74
C LEU A 35 1.92 5.57 9.78
N GLN A 36 1.90 6.89 9.68
CA GLN A 36 0.69 7.71 9.55
C GLN A 36 0.20 7.84 8.09
N TRP A 37 0.63 6.91 7.24
CA TRP A 37 0.33 6.91 5.82
C TRP A 37 -0.27 5.59 5.40
N ASP A 38 -1.11 5.64 4.38
CA ASP A 38 -1.62 4.46 3.69
C ASP A 38 -1.24 4.55 2.21
N LEU A 39 -1.16 3.40 1.53
CA LEU A 39 -0.98 3.33 0.09
C LEU A 39 -2.30 2.87 -0.52
N LEU A 40 -2.73 3.56 -1.58
CA LEU A 40 -3.96 3.21 -2.30
C LEU A 40 -3.62 2.80 -3.72
N LEU A 41 -4.26 1.72 -4.17
CA LEU A 41 -4.13 1.24 -5.55
C LEU A 41 -4.69 2.28 -6.54
N VAL A 42 -3.93 2.60 -7.59
CA VAL A 42 -4.33 3.57 -8.63
C VAL A 42 -4.58 2.90 -9.97
N ARG A 43 -5.30 3.61 -10.85
CA ARG A 43 -5.49 3.20 -12.25
C ARG A 43 -4.28 3.61 -13.09
N GLY A 44 -3.41 2.64 -13.38
CA GLY A 44 -2.30 2.80 -14.33
C GLY A 44 -1.15 3.69 -13.82
N VAL A 45 -0.10 3.78 -14.63
CA VAL A 45 1.20 4.39 -14.27
C VAL A 45 1.21 5.92 -14.24
N SER A 46 0.15 6.56 -14.75
CA SER A 46 0.08 8.03 -14.92
C SER A 46 -1.11 8.69 -14.22
N GLY A 47 -1.96 7.92 -13.54
CA GLY A 47 -3.18 8.39 -12.89
C GLY A 47 -3.04 8.53 -11.38
N LEU A 48 -3.69 9.55 -10.81
CA LEU A 48 -3.93 9.67 -9.36
C LEU A 48 -5.29 9.10 -8.96
N ASP A 49 -6.06 8.61 -9.93
CA ASP A 49 -7.38 8.05 -9.69
C ASP A 49 -7.25 6.68 -9.03
N PHE A 50 -7.88 6.53 -7.87
CA PHE A 50 -7.90 5.25 -7.18
C PHE A 50 -8.64 4.20 -8.01
N ARG A 51 -8.09 2.99 -8.05
CA ARG A 51 -8.75 1.86 -8.68
C ARG A 51 -9.86 1.36 -7.75
N GLU A 52 -11.10 1.74 -8.10
CA GLU A 52 -12.28 1.10 -7.55
C GLU A 52 -12.34 -0.37 -7.99
N LEU A 53 -12.65 -1.24 -7.04
CA LEU A 53 -12.80 -2.68 -7.17
C LEU A 53 -14.24 -3.06 -6.82
N ASP A 54 -14.84 -3.94 -7.62
CA ASP A 54 -16.13 -4.54 -7.29
C ASP A 54 -16.03 -5.73 -6.32
N ALA A 55 -17.19 -6.19 -5.85
CA ALA A 55 -17.33 -7.33 -4.93
C ALA A 55 -16.65 -8.62 -5.42
N GLY A 56 -16.73 -8.88 -6.73
CA GLY A 56 -16.23 -10.10 -7.34
C GLY A 56 -14.71 -10.09 -7.50
N GLU A 57 -14.09 -8.94 -7.75
CA GLU A 57 -12.64 -8.84 -7.97
C GLU A 57 -11.83 -8.53 -6.70
N ALA A 58 -12.38 -7.80 -5.72
CA ALA A 58 -11.53 -7.17 -4.71
C ALA A 58 -10.73 -8.16 -3.84
N VAL A 59 -11.32 -9.29 -3.46
CA VAL A 59 -10.63 -10.32 -2.68
C VAL A 59 -9.49 -10.93 -3.50
N GLY A 60 -9.74 -11.25 -4.77
CA GLY A 60 -8.74 -11.77 -5.69
C GLY A 60 -7.57 -10.79 -5.89
N VAL A 61 -7.87 -9.50 -6.02
CA VAL A 61 -6.86 -8.42 -6.13
C VAL A 61 -6.04 -8.31 -4.85
N ALA A 62 -6.65 -8.37 -3.66
CA ALA A 62 -5.93 -8.31 -2.39
C ALA A 62 -4.98 -9.51 -2.19
N GLU A 63 -5.41 -10.72 -2.56
CA GLU A 63 -4.56 -11.90 -2.51
C GLU A 63 -3.46 -11.89 -3.57
N ALA A 64 -3.76 -11.42 -4.78
CA ALA A 64 -2.77 -11.25 -5.84
C ALA A 64 -1.69 -10.23 -5.43
N PHE A 65 -2.10 -9.11 -4.83
CA PHE A 65 -1.17 -8.14 -4.28
C PHE A 65 -0.28 -8.72 -3.17
N LEU A 66 -0.84 -9.51 -2.24
CA LEU A 66 -0.03 -10.20 -1.23
C LEU A 66 1.04 -11.09 -1.88
N ARG A 67 0.66 -11.90 -2.88
CA ARG A 67 1.62 -12.75 -3.61
C ARG A 67 2.70 -11.94 -4.32
N ALA A 68 2.33 -10.83 -4.94
CA ALA A 68 3.29 -9.92 -5.57
C ALA A 68 4.27 -9.35 -4.55
N LEU A 69 3.78 -8.99 -3.35
CA LEU A 69 4.63 -8.51 -2.25
C LEU A 69 5.57 -9.59 -1.72
N GLU A 70 5.10 -10.83 -1.58
CA GLU A 70 5.94 -11.99 -1.22
C GLU A 70 7.03 -12.24 -2.28
N ALA A 71 6.66 -12.17 -3.56
CA ALA A 71 7.58 -12.32 -4.68
C ALA A 71 8.64 -11.21 -4.68
N TRP A 72 8.25 -9.95 -4.49
CA TRP A 72 9.19 -8.85 -4.37
C TRP A 72 10.16 -9.06 -3.20
N ASN A 73 9.66 -9.46 -2.03
CA ASN A 73 10.48 -9.81 -0.87
C ASN A 73 11.39 -11.04 -1.11
N ALA A 74 11.12 -11.86 -2.12
CA ALA A 74 11.96 -12.97 -2.55
C ALA A 74 12.96 -12.61 -3.67
N GLY A 75 13.08 -11.33 -4.04
CA GLY A 75 13.97 -10.84 -5.10
C GLY A 75 13.26 -10.57 -6.43
N GLY A 76 11.93 -10.58 -6.45
CA GLY A 76 11.11 -10.16 -7.58
C GLY A 76 11.13 -8.64 -7.81
N VAL A 77 10.35 -8.18 -8.79
CA VAL A 77 10.32 -6.77 -9.20
C VAL A 77 9.41 -5.95 -8.26
N GLY A 78 9.98 -4.88 -7.72
CA GLY A 78 9.21 -3.84 -7.05
C GLY A 78 10.10 -2.65 -6.70
N GLN A 79 9.48 -1.48 -6.55
CA GLN A 79 10.18 -0.23 -6.26
C GLN A 79 9.30 0.73 -5.46
N VAL A 80 9.95 1.60 -4.68
CA VAL A 80 9.33 2.79 -4.11
C VAL A 80 10.09 3.99 -4.67
N ALA A 81 9.38 4.94 -5.27
CA ALA A 81 9.99 6.09 -5.93
C ALA A 81 9.28 7.38 -5.56
N ALA A 82 10.07 8.45 -5.41
CA ALA A 82 9.57 9.81 -5.42
C ALA A 82 9.53 10.31 -6.87
N ALA A 83 8.44 10.94 -7.28
CA ALA A 83 8.29 11.47 -8.64
C ALA A 83 7.61 12.84 -8.63
N ALA A 84 7.91 13.67 -9.63
CA ALA A 84 7.24 14.96 -9.80
C ALA A 84 5.73 14.74 -10.10
N SER A 85 4.88 15.55 -9.47
CA SER A 85 3.45 15.57 -9.72
C SER A 85 3.11 16.51 -10.87
N SER A 86 2.15 16.13 -11.71
CA SER A 86 1.57 17.02 -12.72
C SER A 86 0.83 18.22 -12.13
N GLN A 87 0.44 18.14 -10.84
CA GLN A 87 -0.22 19.20 -10.09
C GLN A 87 0.77 20.11 -9.34
N GLY A 88 2.09 19.92 -9.54
CA GLY A 88 3.16 20.57 -8.79
C GLY A 88 3.55 19.79 -7.53
N GLY A 89 4.80 19.95 -7.10
CA GLY A 89 5.38 19.19 -5.98
C GLY A 89 5.77 17.75 -6.36
N PHE A 90 5.91 16.90 -5.36
CA PHE A 90 6.41 15.54 -5.47
C PHE A 90 5.47 14.54 -4.79
N LEU A 91 5.32 13.37 -5.39
CA LEU A 91 4.52 12.25 -4.90
C LEU A 91 5.44 11.06 -4.59
N VAL A 92 4.91 10.10 -3.86
CA VAL A 92 5.56 8.80 -3.66
C VAL A 92 4.66 7.70 -4.22
N TRP A 93 5.23 6.88 -5.09
CA TRP A 93 4.59 5.74 -5.71
C TRP A 93 5.29 4.46 -5.31
N VAL A 94 4.54 3.37 -5.33
CA VAL A 94 5.05 2.01 -5.12
C VAL A 94 4.58 1.17 -6.30
N ASP A 95 5.53 0.54 -6.98
CA ASP A 95 5.21 -0.51 -7.95
C ASP A 95 5.60 -1.85 -7.34
N VAL A 96 4.67 -2.80 -7.32
CA VAL A 96 4.91 -4.19 -6.95
C VAL A 96 4.32 -5.06 -8.03
N ASP A 97 5.17 -5.64 -8.88
CA ASP A 97 4.73 -6.32 -10.10
C ASP A 97 3.79 -5.43 -10.94
N GLU A 98 2.54 -5.85 -11.19
CA GLU A 98 1.53 -5.09 -11.94
C GLU A 98 0.78 -4.02 -11.10
N PHE A 99 1.04 -3.94 -9.80
CA PHE A 99 0.31 -3.06 -8.88
C PHE A 99 1.05 -1.73 -8.68
N THR A 100 0.46 -0.64 -9.12
CA THR A 100 0.91 0.72 -8.79
C THR A 100 0.04 1.31 -7.68
N LEU A 101 0.68 1.76 -6.61
CA LEU A 101 0.04 2.42 -5.48
C LEU A 101 0.61 3.82 -5.26
N VAL A 102 -0.19 4.71 -4.67
CA VAL A 102 0.22 6.06 -4.30
C VAL A 102 0.12 6.28 -2.80
N LEU A 103 1.08 7.00 -2.25
CA LEU A 103 1.10 7.38 -0.84
C LEU A 103 0.02 8.41 -0.54
N CYS A 104 -0.79 8.14 0.48
CA CYS A 104 -1.83 9.03 0.98
C CYS A 104 -1.65 9.29 2.48
N GLY A 105 -2.01 10.49 2.93
CA GLY A 105 -2.07 10.81 4.36
C GLY A 105 -3.23 10.09 5.04
N ARG A 106 -3.00 9.53 6.24
CA ARG A 106 -4.06 8.93 7.06
C ARG A 106 -4.62 9.98 8.02
N LEU A 107 -5.67 10.68 7.60
CA LEU A 107 -6.38 11.66 8.41
C LEU A 107 -7.78 11.13 8.78
N PRO A 108 -8.07 10.87 10.07
CA PRO A 108 -9.38 10.36 10.49
C PRO A 108 -10.53 11.26 10.02
N GLY A 109 -11.57 10.64 9.47
CA GLY A 109 -12.77 11.33 8.98
C GLY A 109 -12.61 12.07 7.65
N GLN A 110 -11.42 12.06 7.04
CA GLN A 110 -11.19 12.68 5.74
C GLN A 110 -11.04 11.63 4.63
N PRO A 111 -11.58 11.88 3.42
CA PRO A 111 -11.29 11.05 2.25
C PRO A 111 -9.79 11.04 1.95
N TYR A 112 -9.27 9.90 1.51
CA TYR A 112 -7.88 9.81 1.08
C TYR A 112 -7.61 10.74 -0.10
N ARG A 113 -6.44 11.36 -0.06
CA ARG A 113 -5.87 12.12 -1.16
C ARG A 113 -4.39 11.78 -1.27
N PRO A 114 -3.84 11.67 -2.48
CA PRO A 114 -2.40 11.53 -2.68
C PRO A 114 -1.65 12.63 -1.95
N LEU A 115 -0.60 12.24 -1.22
CA LEU A 115 0.21 13.17 -0.45
C LEU A 115 1.21 13.87 -1.37
N ILE A 116 1.04 15.18 -1.55
CA ILE A 116 1.95 16.03 -2.31
C ILE A 116 2.95 16.67 -1.36
N PHE A 117 4.23 16.36 -1.54
CA PHE A 117 5.35 17.01 -0.86
C PHE A 117 5.77 18.25 -1.63
N ALA A 118 6.13 19.32 -0.92
CA ALA A 118 6.62 20.54 -1.55
C ALA A 118 8.03 20.35 -2.11
N VAL A 119 8.85 19.52 -1.44
CA VAL A 119 10.27 19.33 -1.75
C VAL A 119 10.56 17.86 -2.04
N GLU A 120 11.40 17.60 -3.05
CA GLU A 120 11.76 16.24 -3.46
C GLU A 120 12.41 15.43 -2.35
N SER A 121 13.26 16.06 -1.53
CA SER A 121 13.94 15.39 -0.42
C SER A 121 12.96 14.81 0.59
N GLU A 122 11.86 15.50 0.90
CA GLU A 122 10.82 15.01 1.81
C GLU A 122 10.11 13.79 1.23
N ALA A 123 9.80 13.82 -0.07
CA ALA A 123 9.23 12.67 -0.78
C ALA A 123 10.19 11.47 -0.77
N ARG A 124 11.49 11.70 -1.00
CA ARG A 124 12.52 10.64 -0.94
C ARG A 124 12.67 10.06 0.47
N GLU A 125 12.61 10.89 1.51
CA GLU A 125 12.62 10.42 2.91
C GLU A 125 11.36 9.61 3.25
N ALA A 126 10.20 9.99 2.72
CA ALA A 126 8.98 9.21 2.87
C ALA A 126 9.07 7.86 2.13
N ALA A 127 9.58 7.85 0.89
CA ALA A 127 9.87 6.64 0.13
C ALA A 127 10.83 5.71 0.89
N GLY A 128 11.90 6.27 1.47
CA GLY A 128 12.86 5.55 2.30
C GLY A 128 12.25 4.91 3.54
N ARG A 129 11.26 5.54 4.18
CA ARG A 129 10.53 4.95 5.31
C ARG A 129 9.57 3.85 4.86
N LEU A 130 8.94 4.00 3.71
CA LEU A 130 8.00 3.01 3.17
C LEU A 130 8.69 1.73 2.73
N ILE A 131 9.83 1.83 2.03
CA ILE A 131 10.56 0.64 1.56
C ILE A 131 10.97 -0.26 2.73
N GLN A 132 11.32 0.31 3.89
CA GLN A 132 11.68 -0.47 5.08
C GLN A 132 10.52 -1.31 5.64
N VAL A 133 9.27 -0.95 5.35
CA VAL A 133 8.09 -1.72 5.79
C VAL A 133 7.61 -2.68 4.71
N LEU A 134 7.64 -2.28 3.44
CA LEU A 134 7.18 -3.11 2.32
C LEU A 134 8.20 -4.18 1.91
N HIS A 135 9.48 -3.86 2.07
CA HIS A 135 10.62 -4.69 1.72
C HIS A 135 11.65 -4.65 2.86
N PRO A 136 11.32 -5.25 4.03
CA PRO A 136 12.17 -5.22 5.21
C PRO A 136 13.57 -5.80 4.97
N PRO A 137 14.59 -5.33 5.71
CA PRO A 137 15.94 -5.89 5.65
C PRO A 137 16.04 -7.36 6.01
N THR A 138 17.12 -8.01 5.57
CA THR A 138 17.40 -9.42 5.87
C THR A 138 17.38 -9.73 7.37
N GLY A 139 16.63 -10.77 7.77
CA GLY A 139 16.48 -11.19 9.16
C GLY A 139 15.31 -10.57 9.92
N VAL A 140 14.61 -9.59 9.34
CA VAL A 140 13.40 -9.00 9.93
C VAL A 140 12.17 -9.75 9.43
N VAL A 141 11.32 -10.19 10.35
CA VAL A 141 10.01 -10.77 10.03
C VAL A 141 8.98 -9.64 9.99
N GLN A 142 8.37 -9.42 8.84
CA GLN A 142 7.27 -8.47 8.68
C GLN A 142 5.93 -9.22 8.77
N GLU A 143 5.14 -8.85 9.78
CA GLU A 143 3.77 -9.34 9.92
C GLU A 143 2.87 -8.71 8.88
N VAL A 144 1.99 -9.52 8.28
CA VAL A 144 1.00 -9.07 7.29
C VAL A 144 -0.36 -9.67 7.61
N TYR A 145 -1.43 -8.87 7.50
CA TYR A 145 -2.80 -9.38 7.65
C TYR A 145 -3.69 -8.88 6.52
N LEU A 146 -4.66 -9.71 6.14
CA LEU A 146 -5.69 -9.34 5.16
C LEU A 146 -6.99 -9.10 5.92
N ASN A 147 -7.55 -7.89 5.78
CA ASN A 147 -8.89 -7.60 6.28
C ASN A 147 -9.85 -7.44 5.08
N THR A 148 -10.47 -8.55 4.72
CA THR A 148 -11.50 -8.66 3.68
C THR A 148 -12.89 -8.95 4.27
N ARG A 149 -12.98 -9.15 5.59
CA ARG A 149 -14.13 -9.75 6.30
C ARG A 149 -15.41 -8.91 6.25
N HIS A 150 -15.29 -7.61 5.99
CA HIS A 150 -16.42 -6.69 5.92
C HIS A 150 -16.88 -6.37 4.50
N PHE A 151 -16.12 -6.76 3.48
CA PHE A 151 -16.46 -6.49 2.09
C PHE A 151 -17.27 -7.62 1.42
N ALA A 152 -17.00 -8.88 1.78
CA ALA A 152 -17.67 -10.05 1.21
C ALA A 152 -19.04 -10.39 1.87
N ARG A 153 -19.72 -9.42 2.49
CA ARG A 153 -21.03 -9.60 3.12
C ARG A 153 -22.16 -9.00 2.29
#